data_AF-A0A383DW75-F1
#
_entry.id   AF-A0A383DW75-F1
#
_cell.length_a   1.000
_cell.length_b   1.000
_cell.length_c   1.000
_cell.angle_alpha   90.00
_cell.angle_beta   90.00
_cell.angle_gamma   90.00
#
_symmetry.space_group_name_H-M   'P 1'
#
loop_
_entity.id
_entity.type
_entity.pdbx_description
1 polymer ?
#
loop_
_entity_poly.entity_id
_entity_poly.type
_entity_poly.pdbx_seq_one_letter_code
_entity_poly.pdbx_strand_id
1 'polypeptide(L)' 'MKNKAKMNSERVALITGADGFIGSRLVELLARRGYKIRALSQYNSFNNRGWLEDIECKGDVEILAGDIR' A
#
# COMPACT_ATOMS: atom_id res chain seq x y z
N MET A 1 4.87 36.10 -14.73
CA MET A 1 3.92 35.36 -13.87
C MET A 1 3.87 33.92 -14.38
N LYS A 2 4.51 32.97 -13.70
CA LYS A 2 4.49 31.55 -14.09
C LYS A 2 3.32 30.88 -13.38
N ASN A 3 2.41 30.28 -14.16
CA ASN A 3 1.27 29.50 -13.69
C ASN A 3 1.75 28.47 -12.66
N LYS A 4 1.24 28.57 -11.42
CA LYS A 4 1.30 27.46 -10.46
C LYS A 4 0.48 26.33 -11.07
N ALA A 5 1.18 25.34 -11.62
CA ALA A 5 0.59 24.07 -12.01
C ALA A 5 -0.31 23.58 -10.86
N LYS A 6 -1.52 23.15 -11.22
CA LYS A 6 -2.49 22.48 -10.35
C LYS A 6 -1.72 21.52 -9.41
N MET A 7 -1.75 21.79 -8.11
CA MET A 7 -1.29 20.83 -7.10
C MET A 7 -2.07 19.54 -7.35
N ASN A 8 -1.46 18.53 -7.95
CA ASN A 8 -2.07 17.21 -8.01
C ASN A 8 -2.21 16.76 -6.56
N SER A 9 -3.45 16.57 -6.10
CA SER A 9 -3.70 16.01 -4.78
C SER A 9 -2.95 14.69 -4.68
N GLU A 10 -2.20 14.49 -3.60
CA GLU A 10 -1.50 13.24 -3.32
C GLU A 10 -2.50 12.09 -3.44
N ARG A 11 -2.24 11.14 -4.34
CA ARG A 11 -3.16 10.03 -4.60
C ARG A 11 -2.95 8.97 -3.54
N VAL A 12 -3.91 8.83 -2.64
CA VAL A 12 -3.87 7.85 -1.55
C VAL A 12 -4.67 6.61 -1.94
N ALA A 13 -4.14 5.42 -1.64
CA ALA A 13 -4.83 4.15 -1.82
C ALA A 13 -4.76 3.28 -0.56
N LEU A 14 -5.92 2.78 -0.12
CA LEU A 14 -6.03 1.70 0.86
C LEU A 14 -6.26 0.40 0.10
N ILE A 15 -5.39 -0.59 0.30
CA ILE A 15 -5.55 -1.93 -0.27
C ILE A 15 -5.95 -2.87 0.86
N THR A 16 -7.18 -3.39 0.79
CA THR A 16 -7.65 -4.47 1.67
C THR A 16 -7.29 -5.81 1.03
N GLY A 17 -6.78 -6.76 1.83
CA GLY A 17 -6.19 -8.00 1.30
C GLY A 17 -4.83 -7.78 0.64
N ALA A 18 -4.06 -6.80 1.14
CA ALA A 18 -2.76 -6.42 0.58
C ALA A 18 -1.68 -7.49 0.77
N ASP A 19 -1.85 -8.38 1.74
CA ASP A 19 -0.99 -9.52 2.04
C ASP A 19 -1.22 -10.74 1.13
N GLY A 20 -2.23 -10.70 0.27
CA GLY A 20 -2.51 -11.73 -0.72
C GLY A 20 -1.62 -11.68 -1.96
N PHE A 21 -1.70 -12.72 -2.78
CA PHE A 21 -0.94 -12.86 -4.03
C PHE A 21 -1.16 -11.67 -4.99
N ILE A 22 -2.42 -11.25 -5.20
CA ILE A 22 -2.74 -10.14 -6.10
C ILE A 22 -2.55 -8.79 -5.41
N GLY A 23 -2.93 -8.70 -4.13
CA GLY A 23 -2.86 -7.46 -3.36
C GLY A 23 -1.45 -6.91 -3.24
N SER A 24 -0.47 -7.78 -2.97
CA SER A 24 0.95 -7.40 -2.85
C SER A 24 1.51 -6.85 -4.16
N ARG A 25 1.15 -7.43 -5.31
CA ARG A 25 1.56 -6.91 -6.64
C ARG A 25 0.87 -5.60 -6.98
N LEU A 26 -0.38 -5.42 -6.56
CA LEU A 26 -1.08 -4.15 -6.70
C LEU A 26 -0.40 -3.05 -5.87
N VAL A 27 0.04 -3.36 -4.65
CA VAL A 27 0.82 -2.45 -3.80
C VAL A 27 2.08 -1.98 -4.54
N GLU A 28 2.91 -2.91 -5.05
CA GLU A 28 4.13 -2.55 -5.79
C GLU A 28 3.84 -1.71 -7.04
N LEU A 29 2.77 -2.03 -7.76
CA LEU A 29 2.37 -1.32 -8.95
C LEU A 29 1.91 0.12 -8.66
N LEU A 30 1.15 0.32 -7.59
CA LEU A 30 0.65 1.64 -7.20
C LEU A 30 1.76 2.48 -6.54
N ALA A 31 2.63 1.87 -5.73
CA ALA A 31 3.81 2.53 -5.17
C ALA A 31 4.70 3.10 -6.29
N ARG A 32 5.02 2.29 -7.32
CA ARG A 32 5.75 2.75 -8.53
C ARG A 32 5.07 3.87 -9.31
N ARG A 33 3.77 4.06 -9.14
CA ARG A 33 2.99 5.16 -9.75
C ARG A 33 2.88 6.40 -8.87
N GLY A 34 3.60 6.43 -7.74
CA GLY A 34 3.63 7.54 -6.81
C GLY A 34 2.35 7.67 -5.98
N TYR A 35 1.64 6.57 -5.74
CA TYR A 35 0.55 6.55 -4.77
C TYR A 35 1.11 6.44 -3.36
N LYS A 36 0.46 7.13 -2.42
CA LYS A 36 0.68 6.90 -0.98
C LYS A 36 -0.17 5.71 -0.55
N ILE A 37 0.51 4.64 -0.12
CA ILE A 37 -0.14 3.35 0.12
C ILE A 37 -0.37 3.11 1.60
N ARG A 38 -1.57 2.62 1.92
CA ARG A 38 -1.90 1.94 3.17
C ARG A 38 -2.30 0.51 2.83
N ALA A 39 -1.52 -0.46 3.30
CA ALA A 39 -1.70 -1.88 3.01
C ALA A 39 -2.29 -2.56 4.25
N LEU A 40 -3.53 -3.03 4.16
CA LEU A 40 -4.15 -3.79 5.24
C LEU A 40 -3.88 -5.28 5.05
N SER A 41 -3.10 -5.84 5.97
CA SER A 41 -2.88 -7.27 6.13
C SER A 41 -3.86 -7.83 7.17
N GLN A 42 -4.33 -9.05 6.94
CA GLN A 42 -5.16 -9.76 7.91
C GLN A 42 -4.39 -10.00 9.19
N TYR A 43 -4.95 -9.53 10.31
CA TYR A 43 -4.39 -9.78 11.62
C TYR A 43 -4.28 -11.29 11.89
N ASN A 44 -3.12 -11.72 12.38
CA ASN A 44 -2.87 -13.08 12.84
C ASN A 44 -1.88 -13.08 14.02
N SER A 45 -1.93 -14.14 14.82
CA SER A 45 -1.12 -14.30 16.03
C SER A 45 0.38 -14.42 15.78
N PHE A 46 0.79 -14.67 14.54
CA PHE A 46 2.19 -14.83 14.13
C PHE A 46 2.82 -13.54 13.61
N ASN A 47 2.06 -12.44 13.57
CA ASN A 47 2.47 -11.16 12.99
C ASN A 47 3.00 -11.30 11.55
N ASN A 48 2.48 -12.28 10.81
CA ASN A 48 2.86 -12.58 9.43
C ASN A 48 2.10 -11.65 8.48
N ARG A 49 2.79 -10.93 7.58
CA ARG A 49 2.17 -10.01 6.62
C ARG A 49 2.00 -10.60 5.21
N GLY A 50 2.05 -11.92 5.09
CA GLY A 50 1.92 -12.67 3.85
C GLY A 50 2.93 -12.22 2.80
N TRP A 51 2.45 -11.99 1.58
CA TRP A 51 3.29 -11.60 0.44
C TRP A 51 3.87 -10.18 0.57
N LEU A 52 3.39 -9.37 1.53
CA LEU A 52 4.02 -8.08 1.82
C LEU A 52 5.39 -8.23 2.49
N GLU A 53 5.77 -9.43 2.97
CA GLU A 53 7.10 -9.63 3.53
C GLU A 53 8.22 -9.48 2.49
N ASP A 54 7.93 -9.73 1.22
CA ASP A 54 8.93 -9.81 0.14
C ASP A 54 8.81 -8.71 -0.91
N ILE A 55 8.00 -7.66 -0.67
CA ILE A 55 7.89 -6.53 -1.62
C ILE A 55 9.09 -5.58 -1.54
N GLU A 56 9.51 -5.05 -2.69
CA GLU A 56 10.66 -4.13 -2.76
C GLU A 56 10.36 -2.75 -2.13
N CYS A 57 9.11 -2.30 -2.18
CA CYS A 57 8.68 -0.96 -1.72
C CYS A 57 8.23 -0.91 -0.25
N LYS A 58 8.70 -1.86 0.57
CA LYS A 58 8.27 -2.02 1.98
C LYS A 58 8.48 -0.76 2.84
N GLY A 59 9.51 0.04 2.53
CA GLY A 59 9.80 1.30 3.22
C GLY A 59 8.88 2.47 2.86
N ASP A 60 8.18 2.39 1.72
CA ASP A 60 7.30 3.44 1.19
C ASP A 60 5.81 3.17 1.46
N VAL A 61 5.50 2.06 2.15
CA VAL A 61 4.15 1.55 2.37
C VAL A 61 3.85 1.47 3.87
N GLU A 62 2.74 2.09 4.30
CA GLU A 62 2.20 1.89 5.66
C GLU A 62 1.49 0.53 5.72
N ILE A 63 2.05 -0.45 6.42
CA ILE A 63 1.42 -1.77 6.62
C ILE A 63 0.68 -1.79 7.95
N LEU A 64 -0.62 -2.06 7.89
CA LEU A 64 -1.52 -2.16 9.03
C LEU A 64 -2.01 -3.60 9.16
N ALA A 65 -1.99 -4.16 10.37
CA ALA A 65 -2.66 -5.43 10.66
C ALA A 65 -4.08 -5.14 11.15
N GLY A 66 -5.09 -5.80 10.58
CA GLY A 66 -6.48 -5.63 11.01
C GLY A 66 -7.42 -6.68 10.43
N ASP A 67 -8.71 -6.54 10.75
CA ASP A 67 -9.79 -7.36 10.18
C ASP A 67 -10.90 -6.41 9.69
N ILE A 68 -11.48 -6.71 8.54
CA ILE A 68 -12.55 -5.92 7.91
C ILE A 68 -13.94 -6.58 8.03
N ARG A 69 -14.01 -7.77 8.64
CA ARG A 69 -15.24 -8.53 8.86
C ARG A 69 -16.06 -7.99 10.03
#